data_AF-A0A161ZF38-F1
#
_entry.id   AF-A0A161ZF38-F1
#
_cell.length_a   1.000
_cell.length_b   1.000
_cell.length_c   1.000
_cell.angle_alpha   90.00
_cell.angle_beta   90.00
_cell.angle_gamma   90.00
#
_symmetry.space_group_name_H-M   'P 1'
#
loop_
_entity.id
_entity.type
_entity.pdbx_description
1 polymer ?
#
loop_
_entity_poly.entity_id
_entity_poly.type
_entity_poly.pdbx_seq_one_letter_code
_entity_poly.pdbx_strand_id
1 'polypeptide(L)'
;MSNALQEFTVTIAARGDHENSAAEAIHHGLTAAHAAGYIESWTDPEPVEEGDEDAACAAIAFALKDMEGMAFLRCWNDGDFDSIRREWPEAPEAVFIGADPLHTPAS
;
A
#
# COMPACT_ATOMS: atom_id res chain seq x y z
N MET A 1 8.28 -33.85 -26.00
CA MET A 1 7.65 -33.17 -24.85
C MET A 1 8.12 -31.74 -24.90
N SER A 2 7.27 -30.81 -25.34
CA SER A 2 7.61 -29.39 -25.39
C SER A 2 7.53 -28.84 -23.96
N ASN A 3 8.63 -28.29 -23.48
CA ASN A 3 8.70 -27.61 -22.18
C ASN A 3 7.98 -26.26 -22.35
N ALA A 4 6.83 -26.08 -21.69
CA ALA A 4 6.14 -24.80 -21.71
C ALA A 4 6.95 -23.81 -20.85
N LEU A 5 7.34 -22.67 -21.42
CA LEU A 5 7.89 -21.57 -20.64
C LEU A 5 6.78 -21.09 -19.71
N GLN A 6 7.03 -21.11 -18.40
CA GLN A 6 6.11 -20.60 -17.40
C GLN A 6 6.57 -19.19 -17.02
N GLU A 7 5.77 -18.19 -17.40
CA GLU A 7 5.99 -16.80 -17.00
C GLU A 7 5.60 -16.63 -15.53
N PHE A 8 6.41 -15.90 -14.77
CA PHE A 8 6.13 -15.54 -13.38
C PHE A 8 6.50 -14.08 -13.13
N THR A 9 5.64 -13.39 -12.38
CA THR A 9 5.88 -12.02 -11.92
C THR A 9 6.34 -12.04 -10.47
N VAL A 10 7.40 -11.28 -10.16
CA VAL A 10 7.91 -11.10 -8.79
C VAL A 10 7.80 -9.62 -8.41
N THR A 11 7.08 -9.33 -7.33
CA THR A 11 6.97 -7.97 -6.77
C THR A 11 8.06 -7.76 -5.72
N ILE A 12 8.88 -6.71 -5.88
CA ILE A 12 9.98 -6.37 -4.97
C ILE A 12 9.69 -5.01 -4.34
N ALA A 13 9.57 -4.98 -3.02
CA ALA A 13 9.51 -3.73 -2.26
C ALA A 13 10.89 -3.39 -1.69
N ALA A 14 11.42 -2.21 -2.03
CA ALA A 14 12.63 -1.67 -1.42
C ALA A 14 12.27 -0.50 -0.49
N ARG A 15 12.80 -0.51 0.73
CA ARG A 15 12.64 0.59 1.68
C ARG A 15 13.90 1.44 1.66
N GLY A 16 13.77 2.71 1.26
CA GLY A 16 14.85 3.69 1.26
C GLY A 16 14.52 4.85 2.19
N ASP A 17 15.52 5.41 2.87
CA ASP A 17 15.35 6.48 3.88
C ASP A 17 15.33 7.89 3.26
N HIS A 18 15.45 8.03 1.94
CA HIS A 18 15.42 9.31 1.24
C HIS A 18 14.71 9.20 -0.12
N GLU A 19 14.01 10.28 -0.48
CA GLU A 19 13.05 10.51 -1.59
C GLU A 19 13.53 10.16 -3.02
N ASN A 20 14.69 9.52 -3.21
CA ASN A 20 15.16 9.10 -4.53
C ASN A 20 15.94 7.77 -4.56
N SER A 21 15.98 6.99 -3.46
CA SER A 21 17.00 5.93 -3.29
C SER A 21 16.53 4.50 -3.58
N ALA A 22 15.24 4.19 -3.49
CA ALA A 22 14.76 2.80 -3.54
C ALA A 22 14.49 2.32 -4.98
N ALA A 23 13.81 3.14 -5.78
CA ALA A 23 13.52 2.84 -7.18
C ALA A 23 14.80 2.78 -8.02
N GLU A 24 15.74 3.72 -7.80
CA GLU A 24 17.04 3.74 -8.48
C GLU A 24 17.87 2.50 -8.13
N ALA A 25 17.87 2.06 -6.86
CA ALA A 25 18.56 0.84 -6.44
C ALA A 25 17.96 -0.43 -7.05
N ILE A 26 16.63 -0.54 -7.14
CA ILE A 26 15.94 -1.64 -7.83
C ILE A 26 16.30 -1.63 -9.32
N HIS A 27 16.22 -0.46 -9.96
CA HIS A 27 16.52 -0.30 -11.38
C HIS A 27 17.97 -0.71 -11.72
N HIS A 28 18.95 -0.28 -10.92
CA HIS A 28 20.34 -0.69 -11.09
C HIS A 28 20.54 -2.19 -10.89
N GLY A 29 19.89 -2.78 -9.89
CA GLY A 29 19.96 -4.22 -9.62
C GLY A 29 19.40 -5.06 -10.77
N LEU A 30 18.24 -4.67 -11.29
CA LEU A 30 17.60 -5.33 -12.44
C LEU A 30 18.42 -5.15 -13.72
N THR A 31 18.98 -3.97 -13.95
CA THR A 31 19.87 -3.71 -15.09
C THR A 31 21.11 -4.62 -15.06
N ALA A 32 21.72 -4.79 -13.88
CA ALA A 32 22.85 -5.69 -13.71
C ALA A 32 22.48 -7.17 -13.93
N ALA A 33 21.29 -7.60 -13.47
CA ALA A 33 20.79 -8.96 -13.70
C ALA A 33 20.52 -9.24 -15.19
N HIS A 34 20.02 -8.25 -15.94
CA HIS A 34 19.82 -8.34 -17.39
C HIS A 34 21.16 -8.46 -18.12
N ALA A 35 22.14 -7.62 -17.76
CA ALA A 35 23.48 -7.69 -18.34
C ALA A 35 24.18 -9.04 -18.09
N ALA A 36 23.89 -9.68 -16.96
CA ALA A 36 24.38 -11.01 -16.61
C ALA A 36 23.57 -12.17 -17.23
N GLY A 37 22.48 -11.88 -17.96
CA GLY A 37 21.65 -12.87 -18.65
C GLY A 37 20.71 -13.67 -17.75
N TYR A 38 20.43 -13.20 -16.53
CA TYR A 38 19.50 -13.86 -15.61
C TYR A 38 18.04 -13.49 -15.86
N ILE A 39 17.79 -12.36 -16.53
CA ILE A 39 16.46 -11.91 -16.94
C ILE A 39 16.50 -11.53 -18.42
N GLU A 40 15.46 -11.91 -19.17
CA GLU A 40 15.37 -11.63 -20.62
C GLU A 40 14.70 -10.28 -20.91
N SER A 41 13.83 -9.82 -20.00
CA SER A 41 13.09 -8.57 -20.10
C SER A 41 12.67 -8.13 -18.69
N TRP A 42 12.73 -6.84 -18.40
CA TRP A 42 12.03 -6.23 -17.27
C TRP A 42 11.10 -5.15 -17.82
N THR A 43 9.90 -5.12 -17.27
CA THR A 43 8.97 -4.00 -17.44
C THR A 43 9.05 -3.20 -16.16
N ASP A 44 9.13 -1.87 -16.25
CA ASP A 44 8.92 -1.03 -15.08
C ASP A 44 7.66 -1.50 -14.36
N PRO A 45 7.69 -1.65 -13.02
CA PRO A 45 6.43 -1.88 -12.32
C PRO A 45 5.49 -0.76 -12.79
N GLU A 46 4.28 -1.14 -13.23
CA GLU A 46 3.20 -0.18 -13.40
C GLU A 46 3.27 0.76 -12.20
N PRO A 47 3.24 2.10 -12.41
CA PRO A 47 3.33 3.03 -11.30
C PRO A 47 2.29 2.58 -10.28
N VAL A 48 2.77 2.04 -9.15
CA VAL A 48 1.91 1.86 -8.00
C VAL A 48 1.55 3.28 -7.67
N GLU A 49 0.29 3.66 -7.94
CA GLU A 49 -0.22 5.00 -7.71
C GLU A 49 0.25 5.41 -6.30
N GLU A 50 1.28 6.25 -6.24
CA GLU A 50 1.79 6.85 -5.00
C GLU A 50 0.74 7.88 -4.59
N GLY A 51 -0.37 7.38 -4.06
CA GLY A 51 -1.59 8.18 -3.85
C GLY A 51 -2.64 7.49 -2.98
N ASP A 52 -2.52 6.19 -2.71
CA ASP A 52 -3.30 5.58 -1.65
C ASP A 52 -2.65 5.92 -0.31
N GLU A 53 -3.09 7.03 0.30
CA GLU A 53 -2.94 7.21 1.74
C GLU A 53 -3.55 5.98 2.41
N ASP A 54 -2.69 5.04 2.81
CA ASP A 54 -3.12 3.76 3.37
C ASP A 54 -4.08 4.04 4.53
N ALA A 55 -5.34 3.62 4.38
CA ALA A 55 -6.36 3.84 5.39
C ALA A 55 -5.93 3.28 6.75
N ALA A 56 -5.08 2.24 6.78
CA ALA A 56 -4.48 1.76 8.01
C ALA A 56 -3.51 2.79 8.62
N CYS A 57 -2.66 3.44 7.81
CA CYS A 57 -1.81 4.53 8.28
C CYS A 57 -2.62 5.71 8.81
N ALA A 58 -3.70 6.10 8.11
CA ALA A 58 -4.61 7.15 8.57
C ALA A 58 -5.30 6.77 9.89
N ALA A 59 -5.76 5.52 10.03
CA ALA A 59 -6.40 5.00 11.23
C ALA A 59 -5.44 4.98 12.42
N ILE A 60 -4.20 4.52 12.23
CA ILE A 60 -3.14 4.53 13.25
C ILE A 60 -2.81 5.98 13.65
N ALA A 61 -2.65 6.88 12.68
CA ALA A 61 -2.34 8.28 12.96
C ALA A 61 -3.47 9.02 13.70
N PHE A 62 -4.73 8.66 13.42
CA PHE A 62 -5.88 9.15 14.18
C PHE A 62 -5.88 8.59 15.60
N ALA A 63 -5.73 7.28 15.76
CA ALA A 63 -5.72 6.60 17.04
C ALA A 63 -4.62 7.09 18.00
N LEU A 64 -3.46 7.50 17.48
CA LEU A 64 -2.36 8.02 18.30
C LEU A 64 -2.65 9.39 18.94
N LYS A 65 -3.68 10.11 18.49
CA LYS A 65 -4.01 11.46 19.00
C LYS A 65 -4.86 11.43 20.27
N ASP A 66 -5.52 10.32 20.57
CA ASP A 66 -6.48 10.22 21.67
C ASP A 66 -6.27 8.95 22.52
N MET A 67 -6.70 9.00 23.78
CA MET A 67 -6.64 7.87 24.72
C MET A 67 -7.60 6.73 24.34
N GLU A 68 -8.62 7.00 23.53
CA GLU A 68 -9.56 6.00 23.03
C GLU A 68 -9.12 5.34 21.71
N GLY A 69 -7.91 5.65 21.22
CA GLY A 69 -7.41 5.13 19.95
C GLY A 69 -7.42 3.60 19.81
N MET A 70 -7.24 2.87 20.92
CA MET A 70 -7.32 1.39 20.89
C MET A 70 -8.74 0.86 20.69
N ALA A 71 -9.77 1.59 21.12
CA ALA A 71 -11.17 1.22 20.86
C ALA A 71 -11.51 1.48 19.39
N PHE A 72 -11.13 2.66 18.88
CA PHE A 72 -11.24 3.02 17.47
C PHE A 72 -10.58 1.97 16.56
N LEU A 73 -9.32 1.59 16.84
CA LEU A 73 -8.60 0.60 16.01
C LEU A 73 -9.25 -0.79 16.00
N ARG A 74 -9.92 -1.18 17.09
CA ARG A 74 -10.66 -2.45 17.13
C ARG A 74 -11.87 -2.39 16.20
N CYS A 75 -12.68 -1.34 16.31
CA CYS A 75 -13.81 -1.13 15.40
C CYS A 75 -13.35 -1.05 13.94
N TRP A 76 -12.22 -0.38 13.69
CA TRP A 76 -11.65 -0.23 12.35
C TRP A 76 -11.17 -1.56 11.77
N ASN A 77 -10.43 -2.34 12.55
CA ASN A 77 -9.97 -3.67 12.15
C ASN A 77 -11.12 -4.66 11.93
N ASP A 78 -12.20 -4.53 12.70
CA ASP A 78 -13.38 -5.39 12.58
C ASP A 78 -14.32 -4.95 11.44
N GLY A 79 -14.04 -3.82 10.78
CA GLY A 79 -14.84 -3.26 9.70
C GLY A 79 -16.17 -2.64 10.16
N ASP A 80 -16.32 -2.31 11.45
CA ASP A 80 -17.51 -1.66 12.01
C ASP A 80 -17.47 -0.14 11.77
N PHE A 81 -17.43 0.26 10.49
CA PHE A 81 -17.31 1.65 10.08
C PHE A 81 -18.54 2.49 10.45
N ASP A 82 -19.71 1.88 10.60
CA ASP A 82 -20.94 2.56 11.04
C ASP A 82 -20.83 3.04 12.50
N SER A 83 -20.31 2.18 13.39
CA SER A 83 -20.01 2.61 14.76
C SER A 83 -18.93 3.69 14.77
N ILE A 84 -17.92 3.61 13.89
CA ILE A 84 -16.87 4.63 13.82
C ILE A 84 -17.43 5.99 13.43
N ARG A 85 -18.26 6.07 12.39
CA ARG A 85 -18.91 7.32 11.95
C ARG A 85 -19.81 7.95 13.02
N ARG A 86 -20.38 7.12 13.92
CA ARG A 86 -21.22 7.57 15.03
C ARG A 86 -20.42 8.05 16.22
N GLU A 87 -19.35 7.34 16.57
CA GLU A 87 -18.61 7.54 17.83
C GLU A 87 -17.40 8.46 17.67
N TRP A 88 -16.77 8.48 16.49
CA TRP A 88 -15.66 9.38 16.14
C TRP A 88 -15.99 10.15 14.84
N PRO A 89 -16.97 11.05 14.85
CA PRO A 89 -17.35 11.85 13.68
C PRO A 89 -16.23 12.77 13.16
N GLU A 90 -15.21 13.02 13.98
CA GLU A 90 -13.99 13.77 13.63
C GLU A 90 -12.91 12.93 12.94
N ALA A 91 -13.11 11.62 12.79
CA ALA A 91 -12.18 10.75 12.07
C ALA A 91 -12.06 11.20 10.61
N PRO A 92 -10.83 11.35 10.08
CA PRO A 92 -10.62 11.85 8.73
C PRO A 92 -11.11 10.84 7.69
N GLU A 93 -11.61 11.32 6.55
CA GLU A 93 -12.17 10.47 5.50
C GLU A 93 -11.17 9.42 4.98
N ALA A 94 -9.88 9.74 5.00
CA ALA A 94 -8.78 8.85 4.65
C ALA A 94 -8.77 7.53 5.44
N VAL A 95 -9.37 7.45 6.64
CA VAL A 95 -9.48 6.15 7.35
C VAL A 95 -10.46 5.18 6.71
N PHE A 96 -11.32 5.65 5.78
CA PHE A 96 -12.33 4.82 5.13
C PHE A 96 -12.00 4.51 3.67
N ILE A 97 -11.24 5.38 2.99
CA ILE A 97 -10.91 5.23 1.57
C ILE A 97 -10.08 3.95 1.36
N GLY A 98 -10.62 2.99 0.59
CA GLY A 98 -9.97 1.70 0.36
C GLY A 98 -10.17 0.65 1.47
N ALA A 99 -10.55 1.05 2.69
CA ALA A 99 -10.86 0.15 3.80
C ALA A 99 -12.36 -0.23 3.86
N ASP A 100 -13.25 0.72 3.60
CA ASP A 100 -14.70 0.50 3.52
C ASP A 100 -15.11 0.41 2.03
N PRO A 101 -15.50 -0.78 1.52
CA PRO A 101 -15.94 -0.95 0.13
C PRO A 101 -17.19 -0.16 -0.25
N LEU A 102 -17.97 0.30 0.74
CA LEU A 102 -19.16 1.12 0.54
C LEU A 102 -18.86 2.62 0.62
N HIS A 103 -17.65 3.00 1.02
CA HIS A 103 -17.25 4.39 1.09
C HIS A 103 -17.01 4.93 -0.32
N THR A 104 -17.86 5.88 -0.71
CA THR A 104 -17.68 6.62 -1.96
C THR A 104 -17.03 7.95 -1.60
N PRO A 105 -15.80 8.22 -2.09
CA PRO A 105 -15.19 9.52 -1.85
C PRO A 105 -16.10 10.60 -2.43
N ALA A 106 -16.36 11.66 -1.66
CA ALA A 106 -17.17 12.76 -2.15
C ALA A 106 -16.53 13.36 -3.42
N SER A 107 -17.28 13.38 -4.53
CA SER A 107 -16.86 13.98 -5.81
C SER A 107 -16.82 15.51 -5.78
#